data_AF-A0A7R9Q7U3-F1
#
_entry.id   AF-A0A7R9Q7U3-F1
#
_cell.length_a   1.000
_cell.length_b   1.000
_cell.length_c   1.000
_cell.angle_alpha   90.00
_cell.angle_beta   90.00
_cell.angle_gamma   90.00
#
_symmetry.space_group_name_H-M   'P 1'
#
loop_
_entity.id
_entity.type
_entity.pdbx_description
1 polymer ?
#
loop_
_entity_poly.entity_id
_entity_poly.type
_entity_poly.pdbx_seq_one_letter_code
_entity_poly.pdbx_strand_id
1 'polypeptide(L)'
;MKITMNLNILCLVTVTLMIVSSTNATKQSNGIECDPKTMDETTRWLFFLNDPLRNIPETETERSQFCLEKNQKEHYVKQYAKRCLKAFPYQVTTLLMYGVIRKNKYYCNFNRGKKDIVSMAKCLNAIKPQATQCMNKLIDEAMVTVNAPTKLKIGLICCNYYKFEECVSHEASESTSPDCRENSVVLIDELLEGYTGQMIGHICTQYRRDTDQCQKILRVPKTWTRDITNQTRYKSILPPFIDILESIPARR
;
A
#
# COMPACT_ATOMS: atom_id res chain seq x y z
N MET A 1 -41.44 36.58 -37.37
CA MET A 1 -40.13 37.11 -36.93
C MET A 1 -39.46 36.04 -36.08
N LYS A 2 -38.52 35.25 -36.65
CA LYS A 2 -37.84 34.15 -35.93
C LYS A 2 -36.56 34.69 -35.31
N ILE A 3 -36.50 34.70 -33.98
CA ILE A 3 -35.28 35.04 -33.22
C ILE A 3 -34.40 33.79 -33.20
N THR A 4 -33.41 33.73 -34.10
CA THR A 4 -32.32 32.75 -34.02
C THR A 4 -31.33 33.21 -32.95
N MET A 5 -31.54 32.73 -31.72
CA MET A 5 -30.62 32.95 -30.61
C MET A 5 -29.39 32.06 -30.79
N ASN A 6 -28.22 32.67 -30.96
CA ASN A 6 -26.96 31.99 -31.23
C ASN A 6 -26.57 31.05 -30.08
N LEU A 7 -26.55 29.74 -30.35
CA LEU A 7 -26.21 28.66 -29.43
C LEU A 7 -24.83 28.85 -28.75
N ASN A 8 -23.90 29.54 -29.43
CA ASN A 8 -22.56 29.85 -28.91
C ASN A 8 -22.58 30.83 -27.72
N ILE A 9 -23.56 31.73 -27.63
CA ILE A 9 -23.68 32.68 -26.52
C ILE A 9 -24.22 31.98 -25.27
N LEU A 10 -25.13 31.01 -25.45
CA LEU A 10 -25.69 30.22 -24.34
C LEU A 10 -24.64 29.33 -23.67
N CYS A 11 -23.69 28.78 -24.44
CA CYS A 11 -22.56 28.01 -23.90
C CYS A 11 -21.56 28.86 -23.11
N LEU A 12 -21.27 30.09 -23.54
CA LEU A 12 -20.34 30.97 -22.82
C LEU A 12 -20.90 31.39 -21.45
N VAL A 13 -22.20 31.70 -21.37
CA VAL A 13 -22.84 32.13 -20.13
C VAL A 13 -22.92 30.99 -19.10
N THR A 14 -23.15 29.74 -19.52
CA THR A 14 -23.18 28.58 -18.60
C THR A 14 -21.79 28.22 -18.07
N VAL A 15 -20.74 28.34 -18.88
CA VAL A 15 -19.36 28.12 -18.42
C VAL A 15 -18.92 29.18 -17.40
N THR A 16 -19.31 30.44 -17.58
CA THR A 16 -18.98 31.49 -16.59
C THR A 16 -19.73 31.35 -15.26
N LEU A 17 -21.00 30.88 -15.28
CA LEU A 17 -21.78 30.67 -14.06
C LEU A 17 -21.28 29.50 -13.19
N MET A 18 -20.66 28.48 -13.80
CA MET A 18 -20.02 27.39 -13.05
C MET A 18 -18.73 27.84 -12.33
N ILE A 19 -18.06 28.90 -12.82
CA ILE A 19 -16.82 29.40 -12.20
C ILE A 19 -17.14 30.20 -10.93
N VAL A 20 -18.25 30.94 -10.90
CA VAL A 20 -18.59 31.86 -9.78
C VAL A 20 -19.26 31.16 -8.59
N SER A 21 -19.80 29.95 -8.74
CA SER A 21 -20.50 29.24 -7.66
C SER A 21 -19.59 28.49 -6.68
N SER A 22 -18.26 28.67 -6.75
CA SER A 22 -17.29 27.87 -5.99
C SER A 22 -16.55 28.62 -4.85
N THR A 23 -16.90 29.87 -4.55
CA THR A 23 -16.08 30.71 -3.65
C THR A 23 -16.49 30.78 -2.18
N ASN A 24 -17.46 30.00 -1.69
CA ASN A 24 -17.83 30.01 -0.26
C ASN A 24 -17.79 28.63 0.41
N ALA A 25 -16.72 27.87 0.14
CA ALA A 25 -16.26 26.87 1.10
C ALA A 25 -15.13 27.51 1.91
N THR A 26 -15.44 27.88 3.15
CA THR A 26 -14.47 28.27 4.17
C THR A 26 -13.37 27.21 4.24
N LYS A 27 -12.20 27.57 3.69
CA LYS A 27 -10.99 26.76 3.68
C LYS A 27 -10.49 26.67 5.12
N GLN A 28 -10.93 25.65 5.85
CA GLN A 28 -10.27 25.25 7.09
C GLN A 28 -8.87 24.77 6.71
N SER A 29 -7.88 25.65 6.82
CA SER A 29 -6.47 25.31 6.67
C SER A 29 -6.01 24.54 7.92
N ASN A 30 -6.57 23.36 8.14
CA ASN A 30 -5.91 22.33 8.95
C ASN A 30 -4.81 21.75 8.07
N GLY A 31 -3.63 22.39 8.07
CA GLY A 31 -2.47 21.92 7.32
C GLY A 31 -2.08 20.52 7.78
N ILE A 32 -1.77 19.63 6.84
CA ILE A 32 -1.12 18.35 7.16
C ILE A 32 0.30 18.65 7.61
N GLU A 33 0.66 18.17 8.80
CA GLU A 33 2.03 18.24 9.33
C GLU A 33 2.92 17.24 8.57
N CYS A 34 4.13 17.68 8.21
CA CYS A 34 5.11 16.84 7.52
C CYS A 34 5.93 16.01 8.52
N ASP A 35 5.25 15.27 9.41
CA ASP A 35 5.90 14.35 10.33
C ASP A 35 6.03 12.94 9.71
N PRO A 36 7.26 12.47 9.41
CA PRO A 36 7.48 11.15 8.85
C PRO A 36 7.06 10.02 9.80
N LYS A 37 7.05 10.22 11.13
CA LYS A 37 6.62 9.19 12.08
C LYS A 37 5.11 8.96 11.99
N THR A 38 4.32 10.03 12.02
CA THR A 38 2.87 9.96 11.83
C THR A 38 2.50 9.35 10.47
N MET A 39 3.26 9.67 9.42
CA MET A 39 3.08 9.06 8.10
C MET A 39 3.34 7.55 8.11
N ASP A 40 4.44 7.13 8.74
CA ASP A 40 4.82 5.72 8.83
C ASP A 40 3.80 4.91 9.68
N GLU A 41 3.32 5.46 10.78
CA GLU A 41 2.25 4.86 11.61
C GLU A 41 0.91 4.78 10.87
N THR A 42 0.54 5.84 10.14
CA THR A 42 -0.68 5.86 9.34
C THR A 42 -0.62 4.84 8.23
N THR A 43 0.54 4.71 7.59
CA THR A 43 0.78 3.72 6.53
C THR A 43 0.74 2.31 7.10
N ARG A 44 1.40 2.04 8.23
CA ARG A 44 1.35 0.76 8.93
C ARG A 44 -0.10 0.29 9.16
N TRP A 45 -1.00 1.19 9.55
CA TRP A 45 -2.41 0.83 9.73
C TRP A 45 -3.08 0.41 8.41
N LEU A 46 -2.80 1.10 7.31
CA LEU A 46 -3.41 0.84 5.99
C LEU A 46 -2.99 -0.52 5.41
N PHE A 47 -1.75 -0.94 5.67
CA PHE A 47 -1.26 -2.28 5.30
C PHE A 47 -1.65 -3.28 6.39
N PHE A 48 -2.73 -4.05 6.16
CA PHE A 48 -3.31 -4.96 7.16
C PHE A 48 -2.29 -5.81 7.93
N LEU A 49 -1.39 -6.47 7.21
CA LEU A 49 -0.43 -7.40 7.78
C LEU A 49 0.70 -6.70 8.56
N ASN A 50 0.69 -5.38 8.64
CA ASN A 50 1.76 -4.60 9.26
C ASN A 50 1.38 -4.08 10.66
N ASP A 51 0.09 -3.93 10.97
CA ASP A 51 -0.39 -3.46 12.27
C ASP A 51 -0.93 -4.62 13.13
N PRO A 52 -0.18 -5.10 14.14
CA PRO A 52 -0.59 -6.20 14.99
C PRO A 52 -1.82 -5.88 15.85
N LEU A 53 -2.18 -4.61 16.04
CA LEU A 53 -3.31 -4.21 16.87
C LEU A 53 -4.62 -4.07 16.06
N ARG A 54 -4.53 -3.90 14.73
CA ARG A 54 -5.71 -3.68 13.87
C ARG A 54 -6.39 -4.95 13.35
N ASN A 55 -7.55 -5.33 13.86
CA ASN A 55 -8.27 -6.49 13.33
C ASN A 55 -9.00 -6.18 12.01
N ILE A 56 -9.25 -7.21 11.21
CA ILE A 56 -10.22 -7.18 10.11
C ILE A 56 -11.62 -7.24 10.72
N PRO A 57 -12.58 -6.44 10.20
CA PRO A 57 -13.95 -6.46 10.67
C PRO A 57 -14.63 -7.81 10.45
N GLU A 58 -15.14 -8.42 11.53
CA GLU A 58 -15.89 -9.68 11.50
C GLU A 58 -17.41 -9.45 11.36
N THR A 59 -17.86 -8.20 11.50
CA THR A 59 -19.25 -7.81 11.34
C THR A 59 -19.44 -6.62 10.40
N GLU A 60 -20.65 -6.42 9.90
CA GLU A 60 -20.99 -5.29 9.03
C GLU A 60 -20.83 -3.93 9.75
N THR A 61 -21.10 -3.88 11.06
CA THR A 61 -20.93 -2.69 11.88
C THR A 61 -19.45 -2.34 12.01
N GLU A 62 -18.61 -3.31 12.37
CA GLU A 62 -17.15 -3.13 12.40
C GLU A 62 -16.60 -2.75 11.04
N ARG A 63 -17.13 -3.33 9.95
CA ARG A 63 -16.72 -3.01 8.58
C ARG A 63 -16.99 -1.56 8.24
N SER A 64 -18.14 -1.04 8.66
CA SER A 64 -18.51 0.36 8.44
C SER A 64 -17.56 1.31 9.16
N GLN A 65 -17.20 1.01 10.40
CA GLN A 65 -16.20 1.76 11.17
C GLN A 65 -14.81 1.68 10.53
N PHE A 66 -14.37 0.47 10.16
CA PHE A 66 -13.12 0.23 9.46
C PHE A 66 -13.01 1.10 8.20
N CYS A 67 -14.06 1.15 7.37
CA CYS A 67 -14.07 1.95 6.15
C CYS A 67 -13.99 3.46 6.41
N LEU A 68 -14.56 3.93 7.52
CA LEU A 68 -14.55 5.34 7.93
C LEU A 68 -13.13 5.77 8.33
N GLU A 69 -12.48 5.03 9.23
CA GLU A 69 -11.10 5.29 9.66
C GLU A 69 -10.11 5.16 8.51
N LYS A 70 -10.29 4.13 7.68
CA LYS A 70 -9.47 3.90 6.50
C LYS A 70 -9.52 5.07 5.53
N ASN A 71 -10.69 5.64 5.27
CA ASN A 71 -10.82 6.78 4.36
C ASN A 71 -10.07 8.01 4.87
N GLN A 72 -10.10 8.26 6.19
CA GLN A 72 -9.35 9.35 6.81
C GLN A 72 -7.84 9.14 6.66
N LYS A 73 -7.36 7.93 6.93
CA LYS A 73 -5.93 7.57 6.82
C LYS A 73 -5.42 7.60 5.37
N GLU A 74 -6.19 7.09 4.42
CA GLU A 74 -5.85 7.21 2.99
C GLU A 74 -5.80 8.68 2.54
N HIS A 75 -6.73 9.51 3.03
CA HIS A 75 -6.71 10.94 2.74
C HIS A 75 -5.44 11.60 3.30
N TYR A 76 -5.09 11.30 4.56
CA TYR A 76 -3.86 11.78 5.19
C TYR A 76 -2.63 11.42 4.36
N VAL A 77 -2.45 10.15 4.01
CA VAL A 77 -1.29 9.68 3.23
C VAL A 77 -1.21 10.39 1.88
N LYS A 78 -2.34 10.57 1.17
CA LYS A 78 -2.36 11.31 -0.11
C LYS A 78 -1.94 12.76 0.05
N GLN A 79 -2.44 13.45 1.08
CA GLN A 79 -2.10 14.85 1.31
C GLN A 79 -0.65 15.00 1.76
N TYR A 80 -0.17 14.12 2.65
CA TYR A 80 1.23 14.07 3.07
C TYR A 80 2.13 13.87 1.84
N ALA A 81 1.84 12.86 1.01
CA ALA A 81 2.62 12.59 -0.19
C ALA A 81 2.66 13.81 -1.12
N LYS A 82 1.52 14.49 -1.31
CA LYS A 82 1.44 15.66 -2.20
C LYS A 82 2.21 16.88 -1.67
N ARG A 83 2.25 17.08 -0.35
CA ARG A 83 2.77 18.31 0.27
C ARG A 83 4.20 18.19 0.80
N CYS A 84 4.55 17.01 1.30
CA CYS A 84 5.77 16.80 2.09
C CYS A 84 6.84 16.01 1.34
N LEU A 85 6.45 15.25 0.31
CA LEU A 85 7.40 14.46 -0.47
C LEU A 85 7.88 15.20 -1.71
N LYS A 86 9.13 14.92 -2.11
CA LYS A 86 9.66 15.32 -3.42
C LYS A 86 8.93 14.56 -4.54
N ALA A 87 9.09 15.03 -5.79
CA ALA A 87 8.39 14.50 -6.95
C ALA A 87 8.50 12.97 -7.10
N PHE A 88 9.70 12.40 -6.92
CA PHE A 88 9.90 10.96 -7.08
C PHE A 88 9.29 10.12 -5.93
N PRO A 89 9.59 10.37 -4.63
CA PRO A 89 8.88 9.69 -3.53
C PRO A 89 7.36 9.87 -3.56
N TYR A 90 6.86 11.01 -4.03
CA TYR A 90 5.44 11.23 -4.25
C TYR A 90 4.85 10.24 -5.27
N GLN A 91 5.52 10.06 -6.42
CA GLN A 91 5.10 9.11 -7.44
C GLN A 91 5.11 7.67 -6.92
N VAL A 92 6.20 7.27 -6.26
CA VAL A 92 6.34 5.94 -5.63
C VAL A 92 5.22 5.70 -4.61
N THR A 93 5.00 6.65 -3.71
CA THR A 93 3.94 6.56 -2.69
C THR A 93 2.56 6.46 -3.33
N THR A 94 2.30 7.25 -4.37
CA THR A 94 1.02 7.22 -5.10
C THR A 94 0.80 5.86 -5.77
N LEU A 95 1.85 5.29 -6.37
CA LEU A 95 1.80 3.98 -7.00
C LEU A 95 1.55 2.87 -5.98
N LEU A 96 2.30 2.84 -4.87
CA LEU A 96 2.11 1.86 -3.80
C LEU A 96 0.71 1.95 -3.19
N MET A 97 0.25 3.16 -2.92
CA MET A 97 -1.08 3.37 -2.34
C MET A 97 -2.21 3.04 -3.30
N TYR A 98 -1.99 3.07 -4.61
CA TYR A 98 -3.03 2.80 -5.60
C TYR A 98 -3.67 1.42 -5.41
N GLY A 99 -2.86 0.37 -5.24
CA GLY A 99 -3.36 -0.99 -5.02
C GLY A 99 -4.16 -1.10 -3.72
N VAL A 100 -3.60 -0.59 -2.62
CA VAL A 100 -4.26 -0.52 -1.30
C VAL A 100 -5.61 0.20 -1.39
N ILE A 101 -5.65 1.40 -1.97
CA ILE A 101 -6.88 2.20 -2.13
C ILE A 101 -7.91 1.45 -2.98
N ARG A 102 -7.48 0.85 -4.09
CA ARG A 102 -8.37 0.12 -5.00
C ARG A 102 -9.01 -1.06 -4.31
N LYS A 103 -8.22 -1.89 -3.61
CA LYS A 103 -8.72 -3.09 -2.93
C LYS A 103 -9.56 -2.72 -1.69
N ASN A 104 -9.19 -1.68 -0.96
CA ASN A 104 -10.05 -1.16 0.11
C ASN A 104 -11.38 -0.62 -0.42
N LYS A 105 -11.39 0.08 -1.56
CA LYS A 105 -12.63 0.52 -2.21
C LYS A 105 -13.51 -0.68 -2.57
N TYR A 106 -12.91 -1.77 -3.04
CA TYR A 106 -13.61 -3.04 -3.27
C TYR A 106 -14.34 -3.53 -2.01
N TYR A 107 -13.63 -3.65 -0.88
CA TYR A 107 -14.20 -4.12 0.39
C TYR A 107 -15.21 -3.16 1.03
N CYS A 108 -15.06 -1.85 0.81
CA CYS A 108 -15.94 -0.85 1.42
C CYS A 108 -17.21 -0.58 0.63
N ASN A 109 -17.15 -0.62 -0.71
CA ASN A 109 -18.23 -0.08 -1.55
C ASN A 109 -18.98 -1.16 -2.34
N PHE A 110 -18.35 -2.30 -2.67
CA PHE A 110 -18.95 -3.32 -3.53
C PHE A 110 -19.55 -4.44 -2.71
N ASN A 111 -20.79 -4.84 -3.01
CA ASN A 111 -21.51 -5.86 -2.22
C ASN A 111 -20.75 -7.19 -2.13
N ARG A 112 -20.07 -7.61 -3.20
CA ARG A 112 -19.20 -8.80 -3.18
C ARG A 112 -18.03 -8.59 -2.23
N GLY A 113 -17.27 -7.51 -2.38
CA GLY A 113 -16.14 -7.20 -1.50
C GLY A 113 -16.51 -7.05 -0.03
N LYS A 114 -17.68 -6.49 0.28
CA LYS A 114 -18.20 -6.42 1.65
C LYS A 114 -18.38 -7.82 2.26
N LYS A 115 -18.92 -8.77 1.49
CA LYS A 115 -19.07 -10.17 1.92
C LYS A 115 -17.72 -10.85 2.03
N ASP A 116 -16.83 -10.64 1.06
CA ASP A 116 -15.51 -11.27 1.03
C ASP A 116 -14.71 -10.88 2.29
N ILE A 117 -14.61 -9.58 2.63
CA ILE A 117 -13.82 -9.13 3.78
C ILE A 117 -14.33 -9.68 5.11
N VAL A 118 -15.65 -9.74 5.30
CA VAL A 118 -16.25 -10.31 6.51
C VAL A 118 -16.03 -11.83 6.55
N SER A 119 -16.17 -12.52 5.41
CA SER A 119 -16.03 -13.98 5.35
C SER A 119 -14.62 -14.48 5.67
N MET A 120 -13.58 -13.72 5.31
CA MET A 120 -12.18 -14.08 5.61
C MET A 120 -11.64 -13.45 6.90
N ALA A 121 -12.42 -12.61 7.57
CA ALA A 121 -11.97 -11.80 8.71
C ALA A 121 -11.38 -12.65 9.84
N LYS A 122 -12.08 -13.71 10.24
CA LYS A 122 -11.63 -14.62 11.30
C LYS A 122 -10.32 -15.31 10.96
N CYS A 123 -10.16 -15.80 9.72
CA CYS A 123 -8.91 -16.41 9.29
C CYS A 123 -7.78 -15.38 9.28
N LEU A 124 -7.99 -14.21 8.66
CA LEU A 124 -7.01 -13.13 8.63
C LEU A 124 -6.58 -12.70 10.03
N ASN A 125 -7.52 -12.59 10.97
CA ASN A 125 -7.25 -12.26 12.37
C ASN A 125 -6.46 -13.38 13.08
N ALA A 126 -6.76 -14.64 12.78
CA ALA A 126 -6.07 -15.80 13.37
C ALA A 126 -4.60 -15.89 12.95
N ILE A 127 -4.29 -15.67 11.66
CA ILE A 127 -2.91 -15.76 11.13
C ILE A 127 -2.11 -14.46 11.31
N LYS A 128 -2.76 -13.41 11.78
CA LYS A 128 -2.20 -12.07 11.82
C LYS A 128 -0.89 -11.95 12.60
N PRO A 129 -0.71 -12.59 13.78
CA PRO A 129 0.56 -12.51 14.51
C PRO A 129 1.74 -13.00 13.65
N GLN A 130 1.57 -14.13 12.95
CA GLN A 130 2.59 -14.74 12.10
C GLN A 130 2.77 -13.93 10.81
N ALA A 131 1.69 -13.49 10.17
CA ALA A 131 1.79 -12.62 9.00
C ALA A 131 2.46 -11.27 9.32
N THR A 132 2.30 -10.75 10.54
CA THR A 132 3.02 -9.56 11.02
C THR A 132 4.52 -9.85 11.15
N GLN A 133 4.92 -11.05 11.57
CA GLN A 133 6.32 -11.45 11.56
C GLN A 133 6.88 -11.54 10.14
N CYS A 134 6.12 -12.09 9.19
CA CYS A 134 6.48 -12.09 7.77
C CYS A 134 6.73 -10.66 7.25
N MET A 135 5.82 -9.72 7.57
CA MET A 135 5.96 -8.31 7.17
C MET A 135 7.16 -7.64 7.85
N ASN A 136 7.37 -7.85 9.15
CA ASN A 136 8.54 -7.29 9.84
C ASN A 136 9.86 -7.78 9.24
N LYS A 137 9.93 -9.06 8.86
CA LYS A 137 11.09 -9.62 8.15
C LYS A 137 11.30 -8.92 6.81
N LEU A 138 10.23 -8.67 6.05
CA LEU A 138 10.32 -7.91 4.79
C LEU A 138 10.84 -6.48 5.02
N ILE A 139 10.36 -5.79 6.06
CA ILE A 139 10.81 -4.45 6.43
C ILE A 139 12.30 -4.47 6.78
N ASP A 140 12.74 -5.41 7.62
CA ASP A 140 14.16 -5.53 8.02
C ASP A 140 15.04 -5.79 6.79
N GLU A 141 14.61 -6.69 5.90
CA GLU A 141 15.29 -6.99 4.64
C GLU A 141 15.34 -5.78 3.68
N ALA A 142 14.27 -4.99 3.63
CA ALA A 142 14.24 -3.75 2.86
C ALA A 142 15.22 -2.73 3.42
N MET A 143 15.31 -2.57 4.75
CA MET A 143 16.30 -1.68 5.38
C MET A 143 17.74 -2.10 5.09
N VAL A 144 18.02 -3.41 5.07
CA VAL A 144 19.33 -3.92 4.61
C VAL A 144 19.56 -3.56 3.13
N THR A 145 18.53 -3.68 2.30
CA THR A 145 18.58 -3.41 0.86
C THR A 145 18.87 -1.94 0.52
N VAL A 146 18.47 -0.98 1.39
CA VAL A 146 18.81 0.45 1.23
C VAL A 146 20.32 0.65 0.99
N ASN A 147 21.15 -0.11 1.70
CA ASN A 147 22.61 -0.02 1.66
C ASN A 147 23.27 -0.94 0.61
N ALA A 148 22.49 -1.79 -0.07
CA ALA A 148 23.02 -2.72 -1.06
C ALA A 148 23.61 -1.99 -2.28
N PRO A 149 24.52 -2.62 -3.05
CA PRO A 149 24.90 -2.12 -4.37
C PRO A 149 23.67 -1.88 -5.26
N THR A 150 23.65 -0.75 -5.98
CA THR A 150 22.52 -0.35 -6.85
C THR A 150 22.03 -1.47 -7.76
N LYS A 151 22.96 -2.25 -8.34
CA LYS A 151 22.64 -3.36 -9.26
C LYS A 151 21.88 -4.52 -8.60
N LEU A 152 21.91 -4.61 -7.26
CA LEU A 152 21.25 -5.67 -6.49
C LEU A 152 19.91 -5.22 -5.90
N LYS A 153 19.67 -3.91 -5.74
CA LYS A 153 18.51 -3.37 -5.01
C LYS A 153 17.17 -3.89 -5.52
N ILE A 154 16.93 -3.80 -6.83
CA ILE A 154 15.67 -4.24 -7.44
C ILE A 154 15.47 -5.74 -7.27
N GLY A 155 16.49 -6.56 -7.52
CA GLY A 155 16.35 -7.99 -7.34
C GLY A 155 16.14 -8.39 -5.88
N LEU A 156 16.85 -7.75 -4.94
CA LEU A 156 16.69 -8.03 -3.52
C LEU A 156 15.28 -7.70 -3.03
N ILE A 157 14.74 -6.53 -3.39
CA ILE A 157 13.39 -6.14 -2.95
C ILE A 157 12.32 -7.04 -3.58
N CYS A 158 12.45 -7.39 -4.86
CA CYS A 158 11.54 -8.30 -5.55
C CYS A 158 11.54 -9.70 -4.93
N CYS A 159 12.72 -10.28 -4.72
CA CYS A 159 12.83 -11.62 -4.18
C CYS A 159 12.47 -11.72 -2.69
N ASN A 160 12.76 -10.68 -1.90
CA ASN A 160 12.28 -10.61 -0.52
C ASN A 160 10.77 -10.42 -0.45
N TYR A 161 10.17 -9.68 -1.39
CA TYR A 161 8.71 -9.56 -1.47
C TYR A 161 8.05 -10.92 -1.77
N TYR A 162 8.57 -11.72 -2.71
CA TYR A 162 7.99 -13.06 -2.95
C TYR A 162 8.14 -13.98 -1.74
N LYS A 163 9.25 -13.90 -1.00
CA LYS A 163 9.40 -14.63 0.27
C LYS A 163 8.38 -14.19 1.31
N PHE A 164 8.02 -12.92 1.32
CA PHE A 164 6.96 -12.41 2.18
C PHE A 164 5.60 -12.98 1.78
N GLU A 165 5.26 -12.99 0.50
CA GLU A 165 4.02 -13.61 0.01
C GLU A 165 3.97 -15.09 0.39
N GLU A 166 5.03 -15.85 0.08
CA GLU A 166 5.14 -17.27 0.42
C GLU A 166 5.00 -17.50 1.93
N CYS A 167 5.62 -16.67 2.76
CA CYS A 167 5.48 -16.72 4.21
C CYS A 167 4.00 -16.56 4.62
N VAL A 168 3.31 -15.53 4.13
CA VAL A 168 1.90 -15.30 4.49
C VAL A 168 0.99 -16.42 3.99
N SER A 169 1.17 -16.88 2.75
CA SER A 169 0.39 -17.98 2.18
C SER A 169 0.62 -19.29 2.94
N HIS A 170 1.86 -19.56 3.39
CA HIS A 170 2.19 -20.71 4.22
C HIS A 170 1.52 -20.64 5.60
N GLU A 171 1.57 -19.48 6.27
CA GLU A 171 0.89 -19.30 7.56
C GLU A 171 -0.65 -19.44 7.42
N ALA A 172 -1.20 -19.07 6.26
CA ALA A 172 -2.60 -19.28 5.95
C ALA A 172 -2.93 -20.76 5.72
N SER A 173 -2.09 -21.50 4.99
CA SER A 173 -2.32 -22.92 4.67
C SER A 173 -2.12 -23.85 5.87
N GLU A 174 -1.15 -23.55 6.73
CA GLU A 174 -0.83 -24.34 7.92
C GLU A 174 -1.66 -23.93 9.15
N SER A 175 -2.53 -22.93 9.02
CA SER A 175 -3.36 -22.48 10.12
C SER A 175 -4.28 -23.60 10.61
N THR A 176 -4.21 -23.90 11.90
CA THR A 176 -5.14 -24.84 12.56
C THR A 176 -6.50 -24.23 12.87
N SER A 177 -6.70 -22.95 12.52
CA SER A 177 -7.97 -22.27 12.71
C SER A 177 -9.05 -22.87 11.80
N PRO A 178 -10.22 -23.27 12.33
CA PRO A 178 -11.31 -23.81 11.51
C PRO A 178 -11.89 -22.78 10.53
N ASP A 179 -11.58 -21.49 10.72
CA ASP A 179 -11.96 -20.39 9.85
C ASP A 179 -11.03 -20.22 8.64
N CYS A 180 -9.84 -20.82 8.67
CA CYS A 180 -8.88 -20.84 7.57
C CYS A 180 -9.08 -22.05 6.66
N ARG A 181 -10.16 -22.01 5.87
CA ARG A 181 -10.42 -23.01 4.81
C ARG A 181 -9.63 -22.66 3.54
N GLU A 182 -9.56 -23.59 2.59
CA GLU A 182 -8.89 -23.41 1.30
C GLU A 182 -9.31 -22.12 0.57
N ASN A 183 -10.61 -21.79 0.57
CA ASN A 183 -11.10 -20.53 0.00
C ASN A 183 -10.55 -19.28 0.69
N SER A 184 -10.29 -19.32 1.99
CA SER A 184 -9.69 -18.19 2.73
C SER A 184 -8.25 -17.95 2.29
N VAL A 185 -7.48 -19.02 2.03
CA VAL A 185 -6.10 -18.93 1.51
C VAL A 185 -6.09 -18.24 0.14
N VAL A 186 -6.98 -18.65 -0.78
CA VAL A 186 -7.11 -18.02 -2.09
C VAL A 186 -7.46 -16.53 -1.96
N LEU A 187 -8.39 -16.17 -1.07
CA LEU A 187 -8.75 -14.77 -0.84
C LEU A 187 -7.61 -13.94 -0.23
N ILE A 188 -6.74 -14.56 0.57
CA ILE A 188 -5.52 -13.95 1.13
C ILE A 188 -4.51 -13.68 0.01
N ASP A 189 -4.31 -14.64 -0.90
CA ASP A 189 -3.43 -14.45 -2.06
C ASP A 189 -3.98 -13.34 -2.97
N GLU A 190 -5.29 -13.30 -3.22
CA GLU A 190 -5.96 -12.23 -3.96
C GLU A 190 -5.89 -10.86 -3.25
N LEU A 191 -5.78 -10.84 -1.92
CA LEU A 191 -5.58 -9.63 -1.13
C LEU A 191 -4.17 -9.09 -1.37
N LEU A 192 -3.15 -9.94 -1.25
CA LEU A 192 -1.74 -9.58 -1.48
C LEU A 192 -1.52 -9.11 -2.92
N GLU A 193 -1.95 -9.89 -3.90
CA GLU A 193 -1.86 -9.55 -5.32
C GLU A 193 -2.63 -8.25 -5.61
N GLY A 194 -3.78 -8.04 -4.97
CA GLY A 194 -4.57 -6.82 -5.11
C GLY A 194 -3.90 -5.57 -4.53
N TYR A 195 -3.06 -5.71 -3.52
CA TYR A 195 -2.36 -4.60 -2.86
C TYR A 195 -1.11 -4.18 -3.64
N THR A 196 -0.33 -5.15 -4.09
CA THR A 196 1.05 -4.90 -4.56
C THR A 196 1.37 -5.56 -5.91
N GLY A 197 0.55 -6.51 -6.37
CA GLY A 197 0.82 -7.33 -7.56
C GLY A 197 1.08 -6.55 -8.84
N GLN A 198 0.30 -5.51 -9.13
CA GLN A 198 0.52 -4.68 -10.32
C GLN A 198 1.88 -3.97 -10.30
N MET A 199 2.29 -3.45 -9.14
CA MET A 199 3.56 -2.75 -9.00
C MET A 199 4.73 -3.74 -9.03
N ILE A 200 4.64 -4.82 -8.26
CA ILE A 200 5.66 -5.86 -8.21
C ILE A 200 5.82 -6.50 -9.58
N GLY A 201 4.73 -6.86 -10.25
CA GLY A 201 4.77 -7.40 -11.61
C GLY A 201 5.45 -6.47 -12.62
N HIS A 202 5.34 -5.15 -12.43
CA HIS A 202 6.02 -4.16 -13.29
C HIS A 202 7.51 -4.01 -12.97
N ILE A 203 7.87 -3.89 -11.69
CA ILE A 203 9.27 -3.63 -11.25
C ILE A 203 10.11 -4.92 -11.30
N CYS A 204 9.47 -6.07 -11.07
CA CYS A 204 10.12 -7.37 -10.89
C CYS A 204 10.03 -8.26 -12.14
N THR A 205 9.81 -7.69 -13.33
CA THR A 205 9.74 -8.46 -14.59
C THR A 205 10.98 -9.34 -14.82
N GLN A 206 12.16 -8.89 -14.39
CA GLN A 206 13.43 -9.59 -14.51
C GLN A 206 13.74 -10.54 -13.34
N TYR A 207 12.89 -10.58 -12.32
CA TYR A 207 13.06 -11.41 -11.13
C TYR A 207 11.73 -12.11 -10.87
N ARG A 208 11.51 -13.26 -11.50
CA ARG A 208 10.27 -14.04 -11.31
C ARG A 208 10.43 -14.98 -10.13
N ARG A 209 9.32 -15.24 -9.42
CA ARG A 209 9.25 -16.08 -8.21
C ARG A 209 10.03 -17.39 -8.34
N ASP A 210 9.82 -18.13 -9.43
CA ASP A 210 10.33 -19.50 -9.59
C ASP A 210 11.65 -19.60 -10.37
N THR A 211 12.44 -18.53 -10.37
CA THR A 211 13.71 -18.50 -11.12
C THR A 211 14.92 -18.62 -10.20
N ASP A 212 15.96 -19.29 -10.70
CA ASP A 212 17.27 -19.35 -10.06
C ASP A 212 17.85 -17.96 -9.71
N GLN A 213 17.35 -16.90 -10.37
CA GLN A 213 17.79 -15.52 -10.14
C GLN A 213 17.53 -15.09 -8.70
N CYS A 214 16.36 -15.41 -8.13
CA CYS A 214 16.07 -15.08 -6.73
C CYS A 214 16.94 -15.88 -5.77
N GLN A 215 17.17 -17.16 -6.04
CA GLN A 215 18.08 -17.97 -5.22
C GLN A 215 19.52 -17.43 -5.25
N LYS A 216 19.99 -17.02 -6.44
CA LYS A 216 21.33 -16.44 -6.62
C LYS A 216 21.47 -15.12 -5.88
N ILE A 217 20.50 -14.21 -6.00
CA ILE A 217 20.63 -12.87 -5.39
C ILE A 217 20.50 -12.91 -3.87
N LEU A 218 19.66 -13.79 -3.34
CA LEU A 218 19.46 -13.92 -1.90
C LEU A 218 20.64 -14.60 -1.18
N ARG A 219 21.52 -15.29 -1.92
CA ARG A 219 22.75 -15.90 -1.40
C ARG A 219 23.93 -14.92 -1.38
N VAL A 220 23.82 -13.73 -1.98
CA VAL A 220 24.92 -12.76 -1.97
C VAL A 220 25.20 -12.34 -0.51
N PRO A 221 26.45 -12.45 -0.03
CA PRO A 221 26.81 -12.05 1.32
C PRO A 221 26.47 -10.58 1.56
N LYS A 222 25.68 -10.30 2.61
CA LYS A 222 25.18 -8.96 2.92
C LYS A 222 26.21 -8.15 3.70
N THR A 223 27.41 -7.96 3.14
CA THR A 223 28.51 -7.21 3.79
C THR A 223 28.23 -5.71 3.94
N TRP A 224 27.13 -5.23 3.36
CA TRP A 224 26.65 -3.85 3.43
C TRP A 224 25.63 -3.60 4.55
N THR A 225 25.43 -4.55 5.47
CA THR A 225 24.66 -4.31 6.69
C THR A 225 25.42 -3.32 7.57
N ARG A 226 25.06 -2.04 7.52
CA ARG A 226 25.41 -1.12 8.62
C ARG A 226 24.71 -1.58 9.89
N ASP A 227 25.27 -1.24 11.04
CA ASP A 227 24.68 -1.53 12.34
C ASP A 227 23.31 -0.84 12.43
N ILE A 228 22.24 -1.60 12.14
CA ILE A 228 20.86 -1.11 12.05
C ILE A 228 20.33 -0.74 13.46
N THR A 229 21.05 -1.17 14.50
CA THR A 229 20.74 -0.97 15.92
C THR A 229 20.55 0.50 16.31
N ASN A 230 21.17 1.44 15.60
CA ASN A 230 21.08 2.88 15.88
C ASN A 230 20.10 3.65 14.97
N GLN A 231 19.43 3.00 14.02
CA GLN A 231 18.44 3.66 13.16
C GLN A 231 17.04 3.51 13.75
N THR A 232 16.22 4.57 13.61
CA THR A 232 14.80 4.47 13.97
C THR A 232 14.15 3.42 13.08
N ARG A 233 13.71 2.31 13.66
CA ARG A 233 13.12 1.20 12.91
C ARG A 233 11.82 1.66 12.26
N TYR A 234 11.74 1.56 10.93
CA TYR A 234 10.50 1.82 10.22
C TYR A 234 9.41 0.86 10.69
N LYS A 235 8.23 1.41 10.90
CA LYS A 235 7.03 0.68 11.30
C LYS A 235 6.31 0.12 10.09
N SER A 236 6.48 0.68 8.89
CA SER A 236 5.86 0.19 7.66
C SER A 236 6.86 -0.03 6.51
N ILE A 237 6.42 -0.73 5.47
CA ILE A 237 7.24 -1.04 4.30
C ILE A 237 7.48 0.15 3.36
N LEU A 238 6.69 1.21 3.47
CA LEU A 238 6.72 2.32 2.53
C LEU A 238 8.02 3.16 2.63
N PRO A 239 8.47 3.62 3.82
CA PRO A 239 9.72 4.38 3.91
C PRO A 239 10.95 3.65 3.34
N PRO A 240 11.26 2.38 3.69
CA PRO A 240 12.45 1.74 3.14
C PRO A 240 12.33 1.51 1.62
N PHE A 241 11.11 1.34 1.08
CA PHE A 241 10.90 1.27 -0.37
C PHE A 241 11.23 2.60 -1.06
N ILE A 242 10.83 3.73 -0.47
CA ILE A 242 11.20 5.06 -0.97
C ILE A 242 12.71 5.23 -0.96
N ASP A 243 13.38 4.91 0.16
CA ASP A 243 14.83 5.03 0.31
C ASP A 243 15.60 4.16 -0.71
N ILE A 244 15.14 2.93 -0.95
CA ILE A 244 15.71 2.03 -1.96
C ILE A 244 15.59 2.65 -3.36
N LEU A 245 14.42 3.16 -3.71
CA LEU A 245 14.16 3.67 -5.05
C LEU A 245 14.85 5.02 -5.30
N GLU A 246 14.91 5.92 -4.32
CA GLU A 246 15.64 7.19 -4.42
C GLU A 246 17.15 7.00 -4.57
N SER A 247 17.69 5.92 -3.99
CA SER A 247 19.12 5.62 -4.05
C SER A 247 19.55 4.87 -5.32
N ILE A 248 18.63 4.69 -6.28
CA ILE A 248 18.95 4.21 -7.63
C ILE A 248 19.07 5.44 -8.55
N PRO A 249 20.26 5.71 -9.13
CA PRO A 249 20.44 6.83 -10.04
C PRO A 249 19.54 6.67 -11.26
N ALA A 250 18.85 7.74 -11.64
CA ALA A 250 18.10 7.79 -12.88
C ALA A 250 19.05 7.49 -14.06
N ARG A 251 18.72 6.49 -14.89
CA ARG A 251 19.43 6.30 -16.16
C ARG A 251 19.15 7.55 -16.99
N ARG A 252 20.18 8.39 -17.17
CA ARG A 252 20.17 9.47 -18.14
C ARG A 252 20.32 8.91 -19.54
#